data_AF-A0A948TQS5-F1
#
_entry.id   AF-A0A948TQS5-F1
#
_cell.length_a   1.000
_cell.length_b   1.000
_cell.length_c   1.000
_cell.angle_alpha   90.00
_cell.angle_beta   90.00
_cell.angle_gamma   90.00
#
_symmetry.space_group_name_H-M   'P 1'
#
loop_
_entity.id
_entity.type
_entity.pdbx_description
1 polymer ?
#
loop_
_entity_poly.entity_id
_entity_poly.type
_entity_poly.pdbx_seq_one_letter_code
_entity_poly.pdbx_strand_id
1 'polypeptide(L)'
;ITKLQLAAMSRVDIPESERKDFYLYVDEFQNFATESFASILSEARKYRLNLTLGHQYITQMDETVRDAVFGNVGTLVLFRIGAEDADFLEREFTPEFMAQDLVGLGKYNVYLKLMIDGVAGRPFSAETLPPMKVTEVSSVDKIIKASRERYGVSKVSVEDKIKRWTGIDQMVQAKPAASSAPLYDAVCSSCNKPTKVVFHPEHGRPVYCKNCLNKIKKPAEPTPQASVSLKKAVEVPLKPKRKEVDLPELRKALEQSREDGKTVINPGETVKFK
;
A
#
# COMPACT_ATOMS: atom_id res chain seq x y z
N ILE A 1 -2.48 1.10 3.41
CA ILE A 1 -2.25 2.53 3.71
C ILE A 1 -1.52 2.71 5.04
N THR A 2 -2.02 2.18 6.16
CA THR A 2 -1.39 2.29 7.50
C THR A 2 0.08 1.90 7.53
N LYS A 3 0.50 0.86 6.80
CA LYS A 3 1.94 0.49 6.71
C LYS A 3 2.80 1.54 6.00
N LEU A 4 2.26 2.25 5.01
CA LEU A 4 2.97 3.35 4.33
C LEU A 4 3.09 4.55 5.26
N GLN A 5 2.02 4.87 5.99
CA GLN A 5 2.05 5.90 7.03
C GLN A 5 3.09 5.57 8.11
N LEU A 6 3.07 4.35 8.65
CA LEU A 6 4.05 3.89 9.63
C LEU A 6 5.47 3.89 9.09
N ALA A 7 5.67 3.55 7.82
CA ALA A 7 7.00 3.59 7.18
C ALA A 7 7.49 5.02 6.89
N ALA A 8 6.58 5.98 6.73
CA ALA A 8 6.94 7.40 6.66
C ALA A 8 7.28 7.93 8.06
N MET A 9 6.43 7.64 9.05
CA MET A 9 6.62 8.02 10.46
C MET A 9 7.84 7.35 11.11
N SER A 10 8.26 6.17 10.65
CA SER A 10 9.49 5.53 11.16
C SER A 10 10.76 6.31 10.82
N ARG A 11 10.65 7.39 10.03
CA ARG A 11 11.76 8.30 9.71
C ARG A 11 11.85 9.48 10.68
N VAL A 12 10.92 9.60 11.64
CA VAL A 12 10.92 10.66 12.66
C VAL A 12 12.29 10.71 13.36
N ASP A 13 12.88 9.56 13.65
CA ASP A 13 14.15 9.45 14.38
C ASP A 13 15.40 9.79 13.53
N ILE A 14 15.24 9.95 12.22
CA ILE A 14 16.33 10.35 11.31
C ILE A 14 16.31 11.88 11.20
N PRO A 15 17.43 12.60 11.40
CA PRO A 15 17.50 14.04 11.15
C PRO A 15 17.04 14.40 9.73
N GLU A 16 16.32 15.51 9.57
CA GLU A 16 15.71 15.88 8.28
C GLU A 16 16.73 15.96 7.12
N SER A 17 17.93 16.45 7.40
CA SER A 17 19.04 16.54 6.46
C SER A 17 19.54 15.17 5.96
N GLU A 18 19.38 14.12 6.77
CA GLU A 18 19.81 12.75 6.46
C GLU A 18 18.68 11.91 5.85
N ARG A 19 17.42 12.38 5.93
CA ARG A 19 16.29 11.70 5.31
C ARG A 19 16.48 11.65 3.80
N LYS A 20 16.26 10.47 3.22
CA LYS A 20 16.24 10.29 1.76
C LYS A 20 14.85 10.56 1.21
N ASP A 21 14.79 11.27 0.10
CA ASP A 21 13.53 11.47 -0.64
C ASP A 21 12.92 10.12 -1.00
N PHE A 22 11.62 10.01 -0.76
CA PHE A 22 10.85 8.85 -1.16
C PHE A 22 9.65 9.31 -1.97
N TYR A 23 9.51 8.72 -3.15
CA TYR A 23 8.45 9.04 -4.09
C TYR A 23 7.38 7.95 -4.03
N LEU A 24 6.16 8.35 -3.73
CA LEU A 24 5.00 7.49 -3.69
C LEU A 24 4.01 7.95 -4.76
N TYR A 25 3.83 7.08 -5.75
CA TYR A 25 2.84 7.23 -6.81
C TYR A 25 1.61 6.44 -6.41
N VAL A 26 0.46 7.11 -6.37
CA VAL A 26 -0.83 6.50 -6.05
C VAL A 26 -1.74 6.74 -7.24
N ASP A 27 -1.96 5.70 -8.02
CA ASP A 27 -2.96 5.72 -9.08
C ASP A 27 -4.34 5.40 -8.50
N GLU A 28 -5.39 5.93 -9.12
CA GLU A 28 -6.78 5.82 -8.65
C GLU A 28 -6.94 6.17 -7.16
N PHE A 29 -6.47 7.37 -6.80
CA PHE A 29 -6.36 7.87 -5.44
C PHE A 29 -7.66 7.78 -4.63
N GLN A 30 -8.84 7.90 -5.26
CA GLN A 30 -10.14 7.70 -4.63
C GLN A 30 -10.24 6.39 -3.84
N ASN A 31 -9.59 5.33 -4.31
CA ASN A 31 -9.62 4.02 -3.64
C ASN A 31 -8.84 4.01 -2.32
N PHE A 32 -8.04 5.05 -2.08
CA PHE A 32 -7.16 5.20 -0.93
C PHE A 32 -7.43 6.50 -0.14
N ALA A 33 -8.43 7.28 -0.55
CA ALA A 33 -8.80 8.59 -0.03
C ALA A 33 -9.47 8.51 1.35
N THR A 34 -8.71 8.05 2.36
CA THR A 34 -9.14 8.03 3.77
C THR A 34 -8.66 9.27 4.51
N GLU A 35 -9.31 9.64 5.63
CA GLU A 35 -8.87 10.74 6.50
C GLU A 35 -7.41 10.63 6.96
N SER A 36 -6.93 9.40 7.21
CA SER A 36 -5.51 9.18 7.56
C SER A 36 -4.54 9.63 6.45
N PHE A 37 -4.97 9.59 5.19
CA PHE A 37 -4.19 10.05 4.05
C PHE A 37 -4.16 11.58 3.95
N ALA A 38 -5.25 12.26 4.34
CA ALA A 38 -5.29 13.72 4.44
C ALA A 38 -4.26 14.26 5.46
N SER A 39 -4.13 13.58 6.60
CA SER A 39 -3.07 13.87 7.58
C SER A 39 -1.67 13.65 7.00
N ILE A 40 -1.45 12.56 6.25
CA ILE A 40 -0.18 12.31 5.56
C ILE A 40 0.14 13.45 4.59
N LEU A 41 -0.82 13.89 3.76
CA LEU A 41 -0.61 14.98 2.80
C LEU A 41 -0.15 16.28 3.45
N SER A 42 -0.70 16.58 4.63
CA SER A 42 -0.38 17.80 5.38
C SER A 42 0.99 17.75 6.06
N GLU A 43 1.49 16.55 6.39
CA GLU A 43 2.77 16.36 7.10
C GLU A 43 3.90 15.81 6.22
N ALA A 44 3.61 15.34 5.00
CA ALA A 44 4.51 14.57 4.14
C ALA A 44 5.86 15.26 3.92
N ARG A 45 5.88 16.60 3.85
CA ARG A 45 7.09 17.41 3.67
C ARG A 45 8.14 17.12 4.76
N LYS A 46 7.73 17.01 6.02
CA LYS A 46 8.61 16.71 7.16
C LYS A 46 9.33 15.37 6.94
N TYR A 47 8.66 14.39 6.35
CA TYR A 47 9.19 13.04 6.17
C TYR A 47 9.96 12.83 4.85
N ARG A 48 10.19 13.92 4.07
CA ARG A 48 10.71 13.86 2.70
C ARG A 48 9.96 12.85 1.84
N LEU A 49 8.64 12.81 2.03
CA LEU A 49 7.71 12.00 1.29
C LEU A 49 7.10 12.85 0.16
N ASN A 50 7.41 12.48 -1.06
CA ASN A 50 6.89 13.10 -2.27
C ASN A 50 5.71 12.27 -2.76
N LEU A 51 4.56 12.91 -2.92
CA LEU A 51 3.31 12.26 -3.31
C LEU A 51 2.93 12.68 -4.72
N THR A 52 2.60 11.70 -5.56
CA THR A 52 2.00 11.92 -6.88
C THR A 52 0.70 11.14 -6.92
N LEU A 53 -0.41 11.87 -6.99
CA LEU A 53 -1.75 11.30 -6.92
C LEU A 53 -2.40 11.39 -8.30
N GLY A 54 -2.76 10.24 -8.86
CA GLY A 54 -3.61 10.12 -10.04
C GLY A 54 -5.06 9.91 -9.61
N HIS A 55 -5.98 10.68 -10.20
CA HIS A 55 -7.39 10.67 -9.81
C HIS A 55 -8.27 11.06 -10.99
N GLN A 56 -9.48 10.48 -11.08
CA GLN A 56 -10.37 10.68 -12.23
C GLN A 56 -11.50 11.69 -11.97
N TYR A 57 -12.21 11.60 -10.84
CA TYR A 57 -13.43 12.38 -10.57
C TYR A 57 -13.44 12.97 -9.17
N ILE A 58 -13.38 14.30 -9.02
CA ILE A 58 -13.18 14.94 -7.71
C ILE A 58 -14.28 14.54 -6.72
N THR A 59 -15.51 14.35 -7.21
CA THR A 59 -16.68 13.93 -6.44
C THR A 59 -16.58 12.54 -5.79
N GLN A 60 -15.61 11.71 -6.18
CA GLN A 60 -15.35 10.41 -5.53
C GLN A 60 -14.59 10.53 -4.21
N MET A 61 -14.06 11.71 -3.89
CA MET A 61 -13.41 11.97 -2.60
C MET A 61 -14.38 12.65 -1.65
N ASP A 62 -14.33 12.26 -0.38
CA ASP A 62 -14.99 13.02 0.69
C ASP A 62 -14.42 14.44 0.77
N GLU A 63 -15.25 15.40 1.16
CA GLU A 63 -14.90 16.83 1.16
C GLU A 63 -13.65 17.13 1.99
N THR A 64 -13.51 16.47 3.15
CA THR A 64 -12.34 16.63 4.03
C THR A 64 -11.03 16.23 3.35
N VAL A 65 -11.06 15.15 2.57
CA VAL A 65 -9.88 14.65 1.86
C VAL A 65 -9.61 15.51 0.63
N ARG A 66 -10.64 15.89 -0.12
CA ARG A 66 -10.54 16.82 -1.25
C ARG A 66 -9.86 18.12 -0.82
N ASP A 67 -10.36 18.76 0.24
CA ASP A 67 -9.86 20.04 0.71
C ASP A 67 -8.41 19.91 1.22
N ALA A 68 -8.07 18.80 1.87
CA ALA A 68 -6.69 18.51 2.27
C ALA A 68 -5.75 18.27 1.09
N VAL A 69 -6.21 17.64 0.00
CA VAL A 69 -5.42 17.45 -1.22
C VAL A 69 -5.14 18.80 -1.86
N PHE A 70 -6.19 19.55 -2.22
CA PHE A 70 -6.03 20.80 -2.97
C PHE A 70 -5.40 21.92 -2.13
N GLY A 71 -5.49 21.87 -0.80
CA GLY A 71 -4.79 22.82 0.08
C GLY A 71 -3.29 22.56 0.22
N ASN A 72 -2.80 21.36 -0.07
CA ASN A 72 -1.38 20.98 0.15
C ASN A 72 -0.60 20.70 -1.14
N VAL A 73 -1.29 20.39 -2.24
CA VAL A 73 -0.68 20.10 -3.53
C VAL A 73 -0.24 21.40 -4.21
N GLY A 74 1.06 21.53 -4.45
CA GLY A 74 1.62 22.71 -5.14
C GLY A 74 1.60 22.60 -6.66
N THR A 75 1.65 21.37 -7.19
CA THR A 75 1.72 21.14 -8.64
C THR A 75 0.48 20.38 -9.11
N LEU A 76 -0.26 20.98 -10.04
CA LEU A 76 -1.44 20.39 -10.67
C LEU A 76 -1.15 20.05 -12.13
N VAL A 77 -1.56 18.86 -12.54
CA VAL A 77 -1.48 18.38 -13.92
C VAL A 77 -2.87 17.91 -14.31
N LEU A 78 -3.51 18.62 -15.24
CA LEU A 78 -4.85 18.33 -15.70
C LEU A 78 -4.82 17.79 -17.12
N PHE A 79 -5.37 16.59 -17.28
CA PHE A 79 -5.82 16.09 -18.58
C PHE A 79 -7.24 16.61 -18.86
N ARG A 80 -7.83 16.15 -19.95
CA ARG A 80 -9.24 16.42 -20.23
C ARG A 80 -10.12 15.89 -19.09
N ILE A 81 -10.96 16.76 -18.55
CA ILE A 81 -11.89 16.46 -17.44
C ILE A 81 -13.34 16.76 -17.83
N GLY A 82 -14.27 16.33 -16.98
CA GLY A 82 -15.70 16.64 -17.12
C GLY A 82 -16.03 18.08 -16.71
N ALA A 83 -17.22 18.55 -17.08
CA ALA A 83 -17.67 19.92 -16.79
C ALA A 83 -17.73 20.23 -15.28
N GLU A 84 -18.22 19.28 -14.48
CA GLU A 84 -18.34 19.45 -13.02
C GLU A 84 -16.96 19.65 -12.35
N ASP A 85 -15.98 18.82 -12.71
CA ASP A 85 -14.60 18.96 -12.21
C ASP A 85 -13.93 20.24 -12.76
N ALA A 86 -14.27 20.64 -13.98
CA ALA A 86 -13.73 21.85 -14.61
C ALA A 86 -14.17 23.12 -13.89
N ASP A 87 -15.44 23.22 -13.49
CA ASP A 87 -15.96 24.36 -12.73
C ASP A 87 -15.24 24.50 -11.38
N PHE A 88 -14.90 23.38 -10.73
CA PHE A 88 -14.12 23.38 -9.49
C PHE A 88 -12.67 23.83 -9.72
N LEU A 89 -12.03 23.29 -10.77
CA LEU A 89 -10.60 23.51 -11.04
C LEU A 89 -10.28 24.81 -11.77
N GLU A 90 -11.25 25.45 -12.44
CA GLU A 90 -11.05 26.73 -13.15
C GLU A 90 -10.41 27.80 -12.28
N ARG A 91 -10.77 27.84 -10.98
CA ARG A 91 -10.22 28.80 -10.01
C ARG A 91 -8.71 28.68 -9.83
N GLU A 92 -8.16 27.49 -10.03
CA GLU A 92 -6.71 27.26 -9.94
C GLU A 92 -5.97 27.72 -11.20
N PHE A 93 -6.66 27.77 -12.34
CA PHE A 93 -6.10 28.03 -13.67
C PHE A 93 -6.46 29.40 -14.25
N THR A 94 -7.30 30.16 -13.54
CA THR A 94 -7.65 31.55 -13.87
C THR A 94 -6.42 32.47 -13.67
N PRO A 95 -6.21 33.46 -14.55
CA PRO A 95 -7.03 33.84 -15.72
C PRO A 95 -6.65 33.16 -17.05
N GLU A 96 -5.67 32.26 -17.06
CA GLU A 96 -5.12 31.70 -18.30
C GLU A 96 -6.07 30.71 -18.99
N PHE A 97 -6.81 29.91 -18.22
CA PHE A 97 -7.73 28.92 -18.75
C PHE A 97 -9.08 28.97 -18.04
N MET A 98 -10.14 28.82 -18.82
CA MET A 98 -11.52 28.75 -18.35
C MET A 98 -12.00 27.29 -18.33
N ALA A 99 -13.11 27.00 -17.65
CA ALA A 99 -13.68 25.65 -17.54
C ALA A 99 -13.92 25.01 -18.92
N GLN A 100 -14.33 25.80 -19.91
CA GLN A 100 -14.54 25.35 -21.30
C GLN A 100 -13.25 24.81 -21.94
N ASP A 101 -12.09 25.41 -21.63
CA ASP A 101 -10.80 24.97 -22.14
C ASP A 101 -10.41 23.62 -21.53
N LEU A 102 -10.68 23.43 -20.24
CA LEU A 102 -10.39 22.18 -19.51
C LEU A 102 -11.19 20.99 -20.07
N VAL A 103 -12.48 21.22 -20.38
CA VAL A 103 -13.38 20.21 -20.96
C VAL A 103 -13.04 19.91 -22.42
N GLY A 104 -12.64 20.95 -23.16
CA GLY A 104 -12.28 20.89 -24.57
C GLY A 104 -10.89 20.35 -24.86
N LEU A 105 -10.10 20.04 -23.83
CA LEU A 105 -8.70 19.68 -23.98
C LEU A 105 -8.51 18.43 -24.86
N GLY A 106 -7.63 18.56 -25.87
CA GLY A 106 -7.32 17.49 -26.80
C GLY A 106 -6.57 16.33 -26.14
N LYS A 107 -6.67 15.13 -26.73
CA LYS A 107 -5.92 13.95 -26.26
C LYS A 107 -4.42 14.25 -26.22
N TYR A 108 -3.73 13.73 -25.21
CA TYR A 108 -2.29 13.91 -24.98
C TYR A 108 -1.85 15.35 -24.66
N ASN A 109 -2.77 16.28 -24.51
CA ASN A 109 -2.48 17.63 -24.03
C ASN A 109 -2.82 17.72 -22.55
N VAL A 110 -2.09 18.56 -21.83
CA VAL A 110 -2.29 18.85 -20.42
C VAL A 110 -2.23 20.34 -20.15
N TYR A 111 -2.98 20.78 -19.15
CA TYR A 111 -2.74 22.06 -18.49
C TYR A 111 -2.02 21.83 -17.17
N LEU A 112 -1.02 22.67 -16.90
CA LEU A 112 -0.11 22.51 -15.79
C LEU A 112 -0.04 23.79 -14.98
N LYS A 113 -0.05 23.66 -13.67
CA LYS A 113 0.34 24.71 -12.73
C LYS A 113 1.44 24.14 -11.86
N LEU A 114 2.65 24.68 -12.00
CA LEU A 114 3.81 24.18 -11.27
C LEU A 114 4.08 25.03 -10.03
N MET A 115 4.51 24.40 -8.95
CA MET A 115 5.17 25.09 -7.85
C MET A 115 6.68 24.89 -7.94
N ILE A 116 7.42 25.97 -8.15
CA ILE A 116 8.88 25.97 -8.30
C ILE A 116 9.45 26.79 -7.15
N ASP A 117 10.34 26.20 -6.36
CA ASP A 117 10.98 26.84 -5.19
C ASP A 117 9.98 27.49 -4.21
N GLY A 118 8.80 26.86 -4.04
CA GLY A 118 7.74 27.34 -3.15
C GLY A 118 6.86 28.45 -3.76
N VAL A 119 7.13 28.88 -4.98
CA VAL A 119 6.35 29.89 -5.70
C VAL A 119 5.43 29.19 -6.70
N ALA A 120 4.13 29.49 -6.65
CA ALA A 120 3.18 29.04 -7.64
C ALA A 120 3.43 29.80 -8.96
N GLY A 121 3.77 29.06 -10.02
CA GLY A 121 3.92 29.58 -11.37
C GLY A 121 2.56 29.84 -12.04
N ARG A 122 2.60 30.61 -13.13
CA ARG A 122 1.41 30.80 -13.98
C ARG A 122 1.07 29.48 -14.70
N PRO A 123 -0.22 29.13 -14.83
CA PRO A 123 -0.64 27.99 -15.61
C PRO A 123 -0.19 28.06 -17.07
N PHE A 124 0.14 26.91 -17.67
CA PHE A 124 0.49 26.81 -19.09
C PHE A 124 0.10 25.44 -19.68
N SER A 125 0.08 25.34 -21.01
CA SER A 125 -0.24 24.10 -21.73
C SER A 125 1.02 23.33 -22.12
N ALA A 126 0.92 21.99 -22.14
CA ALA A 126 1.98 21.13 -22.63
C ALA A 126 1.44 19.88 -23.32
N GLU A 127 2.30 19.25 -24.12
CA GLU A 127 2.04 17.96 -24.75
C GLU A 127 2.73 16.84 -23.96
N THR A 128 1.99 15.77 -23.67
CA THR A 128 2.52 14.56 -23.05
C THR A 128 3.30 13.70 -24.02
N LEU A 129 4.15 12.82 -23.47
CA LEU A 129 4.86 11.83 -24.27
C LEU A 129 3.86 10.92 -25.01
N PRO A 130 4.15 10.56 -26.28
CA PRO A 130 3.31 9.62 -27.01
C PRO A 130 3.29 8.26 -26.29
N PRO A 131 2.22 7.46 -26.44
CA PRO A 131 2.19 6.09 -25.95
C PRO A 131 3.43 5.32 -26.43
N MET A 132 4.01 4.51 -25.55
CA MET A 132 5.12 3.65 -25.96
C MET A 132 4.69 2.81 -27.16
N LYS A 133 5.54 2.78 -28.20
CA LYS A 133 5.27 1.95 -29.38
C LYS A 133 5.18 0.50 -28.94
N VAL A 134 4.07 -0.15 -29.29
CA VAL A 134 3.92 -1.59 -29.06
C VAL A 134 4.97 -2.27 -29.92
N THR A 135 5.90 -2.98 -29.29
CA THR A 135 6.88 -3.79 -30.02
C THR A 135 6.17 -5.00 -30.63
N GLU A 136 6.47 -5.34 -31.88
CA GLU A 136 5.90 -6.52 -32.55
C GLU A 136 6.15 -7.81 -31.77
N VAL A 137 7.28 -7.86 -31.06
CA VAL A 137 7.66 -8.99 -30.20
C VAL A 137 7.29 -8.68 -28.76
N SER A 138 6.37 -9.46 -28.21
CA SER A 138 6.09 -9.46 -26.78
C SER A 138 7.23 -10.14 -26.02
N SER A 139 7.81 -9.44 -25.03
CA SER A 139 8.85 -9.98 -24.14
C SER A 139 8.31 -10.33 -22.74
N VAL A 140 6.99 -10.47 -22.60
CA VAL A 140 6.32 -10.68 -21.31
C VAL A 140 6.93 -11.85 -20.53
N ASP A 141 7.08 -13.02 -21.14
CA ASP A 141 7.62 -14.20 -20.46
C ASP A 141 9.06 -14.00 -19.99
N LYS A 142 9.88 -13.32 -20.81
CA LYS A 142 11.27 -12.99 -20.45
C LYS A 142 11.32 -12.04 -19.27
N ILE A 143 10.45 -11.02 -19.25
CA ILE A 143 10.37 -10.04 -18.16
C ILE A 143 9.90 -10.72 -16.87
N ILE A 144 8.86 -11.56 -16.93
CA ILE A 144 8.36 -12.30 -15.77
C ILE A 144 9.46 -13.21 -15.21
N LYS A 145 10.16 -13.96 -16.08
CA LYS A 145 11.26 -14.84 -15.66
C LYS A 145 12.39 -14.05 -15.01
N ALA A 146 12.87 -12.98 -15.65
CA ALA A 146 13.94 -12.14 -15.12
C ALA A 146 13.55 -11.46 -13.80
N SER A 147 12.30 -11.02 -13.65
CA SER A 147 11.79 -10.44 -12.41
C SER A 147 11.74 -11.48 -11.28
N ARG A 148 11.25 -12.69 -11.55
CA ARG A 148 11.24 -13.80 -10.58
C ARG A 148 12.64 -14.23 -10.16
N GLU A 149 13.60 -14.26 -11.08
CA GLU A 149 15.00 -14.60 -10.77
C GLU A 149 15.68 -13.53 -9.91
N ARG A 150 15.41 -12.25 -10.15
CA ARG A 150 16.04 -11.13 -9.42
C ARG A 150 15.37 -10.81 -8.08
N TYR A 151 14.04 -10.90 -8.02
CA TYR A 151 13.25 -10.39 -6.90
C TYR A 151 12.35 -11.45 -6.25
N GLY A 152 12.09 -12.55 -6.95
CA GLY A 152 11.31 -13.66 -6.42
C GLY A 152 12.11 -14.44 -5.39
N VAL A 153 11.39 -15.03 -4.43
CA VAL A 153 11.93 -16.04 -3.53
C VAL A 153 11.18 -17.32 -3.82
N SER A 154 11.88 -18.46 -3.90
CA SER A 154 11.23 -19.74 -4.19
C SER A 154 10.12 -20.01 -3.18
N LYS A 155 8.95 -20.44 -3.66
CA LYS A 155 7.79 -20.78 -2.83
C LYS A 155 8.18 -21.71 -1.68
N VAL A 156 8.94 -22.77 -1.97
CA VAL A 156 9.43 -23.74 -0.98
C VAL A 156 10.20 -23.05 0.16
N SER A 157 11.17 -22.19 -0.18
CA SER A 157 11.93 -21.45 0.84
C SER A 157 11.05 -20.52 1.69
N VAL A 158 10.04 -19.87 1.10
CA VAL A 158 9.11 -19.01 1.84
C VAL A 158 8.21 -19.86 2.74
N GLU A 159 7.67 -20.96 2.24
CA GLU A 159 6.83 -21.88 3.02
C GLU A 159 7.60 -22.51 4.18
N ASP A 160 8.85 -22.94 3.97
CA ASP A 160 9.71 -23.46 5.02
C ASP A 160 10.05 -22.40 6.07
N LYS A 161 10.32 -21.16 5.64
CA LYS A 161 10.49 -20.03 6.56
C LYS A 161 9.22 -19.80 7.38
N ILE A 162 8.05 -19.78 6.75
CA ILE A 162 6.77 -19.60 7.43
C ILE A 162 6.55 -20.73 8.44
N LYS A 163 6.73 -22.00 8.05
CA LYS A 163 6.56 -23.17 8.94
C LYS A 163 7.46 -23.11 10.18
N ARG A 164 8.74 -22.75 9.99
CA ARG A 164 9.69 -22.57 11.11
C ARG A 164 9.27 -21.44 12.03
N TRP A 165 8.74 -20.36 11.46
CA TRP A 165 8.39 -19.15 12.20
C TRP A 165 7.06 -19.25 12.93
N THR A 166 6.07 -19.93 12.35
CA THR A 166 4.77 -20.22 12.98
C THR A 166 4.85 -21.36 13.98
N GLY A 167 5.98 -22.07 14.07
CA GLY A 167 6.17 -23.17 15.01
C GLY A 167 5.33 -24.40 14.69
N ILE A 168 4.74 -24.50 13.49
CA ILE A 168 3.91 -25.64 13.10
C ILE A 168 4.72 -26.94 13.09
N ASP A 169 6.02 -26.89 12.82
CA ASP A 169 6.91 -28.06 12.95
C ASP A 169 6.98 -28.60 14.40
N GLN A 170 6.86 -27.75 15.42
CA GLN A 170 6.81 -28.19 16.81
C GLN A 170 5.46 -28.82 17.19
N MET A 171 4.37 -28.44 16.52
CA MET A 171 3.04 -29.04 16.74
C MET A 171 2.90 -30.40 16.04
N VAL A 172 3.57 -30.63 14.90
CA VAL A 172 3.47 -31.89 14.15
C VAL A 172 4.39 -32.98 14.71
N GLN A 173 5.52 -32.62 15.33
CA GLN A 173 6.42 -33.60 15.97
C GLN A 173 6.08 -33.96 17.41
N ALA A 174 5.13 -33.25 18.04
CA ALA A 174 4.50 -33.73 19.25
C ALA A 174 3.61 -34.93 18.91
N LYS A 175 4.19 -36.15 18.91
CA LYS A 175 3.38 -37.35 19.18
C LYS A 175 2.53 -37.01 20.40
N PRO A 176 1.19 -37.14 20.37
CA PRO A 176 0.43 -37.02 21.59
C PRO A 176 1.00 -38.06 22.54
N ALA A 177 1.67 -37.61 23.60
CA ALA A 177 2.06 -38.50 24.68
C ALA A 177 0.78 -39.21 25.08
N ALA A 178 0.76 -40.54 24.94
CA ALA A 178 -0.36 -41.34 25.42
C ALA A 178 -0.54 -40.96 26.89
N SER A 179 -1.62 -40.24 27.19
CA SER A 179 -1.89 -39.77 28.53
C SER A 179 -2.05 -41.01 29.41
N SER A 180 -1.04 -41.34 30.22
CA SER A 180 -1.10 -42.37 31.25
C SER A 180 -1.96 -41.92 32.43
N ALA A 181 -3.00 -41.12 32.18
CA ALA A 181 -3.92 -40.66 33.20
C ALA A 181 -4.72 -41.89 33.69
N PRO A 182 -4.77 -42.15 35.00
CA PRO A 182 -5.55 -43.25 35.55
C PRO A 182 -7.02 -43.08 35.14
N LEU A 183 -7.59 -44.14 34.59
CA LEU A 183 -8.98 -44.20 34.19
C LEU A 183 -9.83 -44.65 35.39
N TYR A 184 -10.79 -43.84 35.78
CA TYR A 184 -11.76 -44.13 36.83
C TYR A 184 -13.05 -44.67 36.22
N ASP A 185 -13.63 -45.67 36.86
CA ASP A 185 -14.93 -46.22 36.46
C ASP A 185 -16.06 -45.27 36.89
N ALA A 186 -16.99 -45.03 35.99
CA ALA A 186 -18.15 -44.15 36.18
C ALA A 186 -19.37 -44.72 35.45
N VAL A 187 -20.56 -44.24 35.79
CA VAL A 187 -21.80 -44.58 35.07
C VAL A 187 -22.24 -43.36 34.27
N CYS A 188 -22.51 -43.54 32.98
CA CYS A 188 -22.95 -42.44 32.13
C CYS A 188 -24.35 -41.96 32.53
N SER A 189 -24.50 -40.70 32.90
CA SER A 189 -25.76 -40.07 33.32
C SER A 189 -26.83 -40.00 32.23
N SER A 190 -26.50 -40.24 30.95
CA SER A 190 -27.45 -40.20 29.84
C SER A 190 -27.92 -41.58 29.38
N CYS A 191 -27.07 -42.61 29.46
CA CYS A 191 -27.41 -43.95 28.96
C CYS A 191 -27.26 -45.06 30.00
N ASN A 192 -26.87 -44.72 31.23
CA ASN A 192 -26.65 -45.61 32.37
C ASN A 192 -25.66 -46.76 32.12
N LYS A 193 -24.82 -46.67 31.09
CA LYS A 193 -23.77 -47.66 30.82
C LYS A 193 -22.49 -47.35 31.60
N PRO A 194 -21.75 -48.39 32.06
CA PRO A 194 -20.44 -48.20 32.66
C PRO A 194 -19.48 -47.61 31.62
N THR A 195 -18.74 -46.58 32.02
CA THR A 195 -17.79 -45.85 31.17
C THR A 195 -16.56 -45.49 31.99
N LYS A 196 -15.42 -45.32 31.31
CA LYS A 196 -14.17 -44.89 31.95
C LYS A 196 -13.89 -43.42 31.65
N VAL A 197 -13.48 -42.67 32.66
CA VAL A 197 -13.14 -41.25 32.56
C VAL A 197 -11.77 -40.96 33.17
N VAL A 198 -11.12 -39.91 32.68
CA VAL A 198 -9.76 -39.50 33.11
C VAL A 198 -9.75 -38.63 34.37
N PHE A 199 -10.92 -38.39 34.97
CA PHE A 199 -11.10 -37.59 36.19
C PHE A 199 -11.91 -38.39 37.20
N HIS A 200 -11.72 -38.12 38.49
CA HIS A 200 -12.46 -38.81 39.54
C HIS A 200 -13.93 -38.34 39.53
N PRO A 201 -14.93 -39.24 39.44
CA PRO A 201 -16.34 -38.83 39.42
C PRO A 201 -16.75 -38.24 40.78
N GLU A 202 -17.07 -36.94 40.81
CA GLU A 202 -17.57 -36.27 42.01
C GLU A 202 -19.10 -36.37 42.12
N HIS A 203 -19.62 -36.50 43.34
CA HIS A 203 -21.05 -36.52 43.60
C HIS A 203 -21.70 -35.19 43.22
N GLY A 204 -22.61 -35.20 42.24
CA GLY A 204 -23.34 -34.02 41.77
C GLY A 204 -22.99 -33.57 40.35
N ARG A 205 -21.91 -34.08 39.73
CA ARG A 205 -21.52 -33.73 38.35
C ARG A 205 -21.88 -34.85 37.37
N PRO A 206 -22.65 -34.57 36.30
CA PRO A 206 -23.02 -35.60 35.35
C PRO A 206 -21.82 -36.05 34.50
N VAL A 207 -21.69 -37.37 34.32
CA VAL A 207 -20.62 -38.00 33.53
C VAL A 207 -21.22 -38.60 32.26
N TYR A 208 -20.58 -38.42 31.10
CA TYR A 208 -21.08 -38.92 29.82
C TYR A 208 -20.08 -39.86 29.15
N CYS A 209 -20.56 -40.97 28.57
CA CYS A 209 -19.74 -41.81 27.71
C CYS A 209 -19.43 -41.09 26.39
N LYS A 210 -18.39 -41.53 25.66
CA LYS A 210 -17.98 -40.90 24.39
C LYS A 210 -19.13 -40.69 23.40
N ASN A 211 -20.03 -41.68 23.29
CA ASN A 211 -21.16 -41.61 22.36
C ASN A 211 -22.22 -40.59 22.78
N CYS A 212 -22.54 -40.50 24.08
CA CYS A 212 -23.48 -39.51 24.59
C CYS A 212 -22.89 -38.09 24.59
N LEU A 213 -21.60 -37.96 24.91
CA LEU A 213 -20.90 -36.67 24.89
C LEU A 213 -20.87 -36.04 23.49
N ASN A 214 -20.62 -36.84 22.46
CA ASN A 214 -20.62 -36.37 21.07
C ASN A 214 -22.01 -35.95 20.57
N LYS A 215 -23.09 -36.51 21.14
CA LYS A 215 -24.47 -36.07 20.83
C LYS A 215 -24.82 -34.72 21.47
N ILE A 216 -24.18 -34.38 22.60
CA ILE A 216 -24.43 -33.13 23.35
C ILE A 216 -23.54 -31.98 22.83
N LYS A 217 -22.35 -32.29 22.28
CA LYS A 217 -21.47 -31.30 21.65
C LYS A 217 -21.98 -30.87 20.27
N LYS A 218 -22.95 -29.93 20.21
CA LYS A 218 -23.09 -29.05 19.03
C LYS A 218 -21.83 -28.18 18.90
N PRO A 219 -21.41 -27.77 17.69
CA PRO A 219 -20.19 -26.99 17.51
C PRO A 219 -20.35 -25.64 18.21
N ALA A 220 -19.48 -25.38 19.19
CA ALA A 220 -19.30 -24.04 19.73
C ALA A 220 -18.65 -23.17 18.65
N GLU A 221 -19.10 -21.91 18.52
CA GLU A 221 -18.47 -20.90 17.67
C GLU A 221 -16.96 -20.79 17.99
N PRO A 222 -16.11 -20.55 16.97
CA PRO A 222 -14.69 -20.45 17.18
C PRO A 222 -14.38 -19.27 18.10
N THR A 223 -13.79 -19.59 19.25
CA THR A 223 -13.22 -18.59 20.17
C THR A 223 -12.00 -17.97 19.48
N PRO A 224 -11.80 -16.64 19.58
CA PRO A 224 -10.68 -15.98 18.93
C PRO A 224 -9.36 -16.54 19.49
N GLN A 225 -8.56 -17.15 18.61
CA GLN A 225 -7.22 -17.59 18.96
C GLN A 225 -6.32 -16.37 19.20
N ALA A 226 -5.54 -16.43 20.28
CA ALA A 226 -4.60 -15.40 20.67
C ALA A 226 -3.65 -15.05 19.51
N SER A 227 -3.60 -13.77 19.16
CA SER A 227 -2.72 -13.21 18.15
C SER A 227 -1.26 -13.30 18.60
N VAL A 228 -0.39 -13.77 17.71
CA VAL A 228 1.06 -13.80 17.94
C VAL A 228 1.56 -12.36 17.96
N SER A 229 2.26 -11.97 19.04
CA SER A 229 2.80 -10.62 19.23
C SER A 229 3.74 -10.20 18.08
N LEU A 230 3.45 -9.03 17.51
CA LEU A 230 4.17 -8.37 16.41
C LEU A 230 5.68 -8.17 16.67
N LYS A 231 6.14 -8.28 17.93
CA LYS A 231 7.54 -8.06 18.29
C LYS A 231 8.50 -9.08 17.66
N LYS A 232 8.06 -10.31 17.40
CA LYS A 232 8.90 -11.33 16.70
C LYS A 232 9.06 -11.08 15.20
N ALA A 233 8.26 -10.19 14.60
CA ALA A 233 8.30 -9.89 13.18
C ALA A 233 9.35 -8.88 12.74
N VAL A 234 10.02 -8.24 13.70
CA VAL A 234 10.91 -7.11 13.48
C VAL A 234 12.36 -7.53 13.20
N GLU A 235 12.74 -8.78 13.50
CA GLU A 235 14.13 -9.26 13.35
C GLU A 235 14.50 -9.79 11.95
N VAL A 236 13.78 -9.36 10.89
CA VAL A 236 14.13 -9.76 9.52
C VAL A 236 15.44 -9.06 9.09
N PRO A 237 16.48 -9.79 8.64
CA PRO A 237 17.71 -9.17 8.15
C PRO A 237 17.43 -8.25 6.96
N LEU A 238 18.02 -7.06 6.99
CA LEU A 238 17.92 -6.06 5.93
C LEU A 238 18.32 -6.66 4.57
N LYS A 239 17.47 -6.48 3.56
CA LYS A 239 17.74 -6.83 2.16
C LYS A 239 19.06 -6.17 1.68
N PRO A 240 19.76 -6.77 0.69
CA PRO A 240 21.03 -6.24 0.20
C PRO A 240 20.89 -4.80 -0.30
N LYS A 241 21.89 -3.96 0.02
CA LYS A 241 21.97 -2.55 -0.39
C LYS A 241 21.84 -2.44 -1.91
N ARG A 242 20.86 -1.63 -2.33
CA ARG A 242 20.64 -1.21 -3.71
C ARG A 242 21.93 -0.51 -4.21
N LYS A 243 22.34 -0.76 -5.47
CA LYS A 243 23.42 0.03 -6.09
C LYS A 243 23.04 1.51 -6.01
N GLU A 244 23.94 2.34 -5.48
CA GLU A 244 23.76 3.78 -5.44
C GLU A 244 23.69 4.32 -6.88
N VAL A 245 22.73 5.20 -7.11
CA VAL A 245 22.57 5.89 -8.39
C VAL A 245 23.56 7.07 -8.40
N ASP A 246 24.34 7.18 -9.48
CA ASP A 246 25.34 8.24 -9.66
C ASP A 246 24.65 9.60 -9.90
N LEU A 247 24.46 10.34 -8.80
CA LEU A 247 23.84 11.67 -8.79
C LEU A 247 24.61 12.72 -9.62
N PRO A 248 25.96 12.74 -9.63
CA PRO A 248 26.74 13.57 -10.54
C PRO A 248 26.43 13.36 -12.03
N GLU A 249 26.34 12.11 -12.47
CA GLU A 249 26.06 11.78 -13.88
C GLU A 249 24.66 12.26 -14.30
N LEU A 250 23.67 12.07 -13.42
CA LEU A 250 22.29 12.51 -13.64
C LEU A 250 22.16 14.04 -13.67
N ARG A 251 22.90 14.75 -12.81
CA ARG A 251 22.95 16.23 -12.84
C ARG A 251 23.59 16.75 -14.11
N LYS A 252 24.67 16.12 -14.56
CA LYS A 252 25.36 16.50 -15.80
C LYS A 252 24.45 16.31 -17.03
N ALA A 253 23.67 15.23 -17.07
CA ALA A 253 22.67 15.00 -18.12
C ALA A 253 21.55 16.05 -18.12
N LEU A 254 21.10 16.48 -16.93
CA LEU A 254 20.08 17.53 -16.77
C LEU A 254 20.62 18.92 -17.13
N GLU A 255 21.86 19.24 -16.77
CA GLU A 255 22.52 20.50 -17.12
C GLU A 255 22.78 20.60 -18.63
N GLN A 256 23.23 19.51 -19.27
CA GLN A 256 23.36 19.43 -20.72
C GLN A 256 22.01 19.63 -21.43
N SER A 257 20.92 19.10 -20.86
CA SER A 257 19.57 19.34 -21.39
C SER A 257 19.08 20.79 -21.18
N ARG A 258 19.71 21.53 -20.26
CA ARG A 258 19.37 22.92 -19.93
C ARG A 258 20.09 23.95 -20.82
N GLU A 259 21.23 23.56 -21.42
CA GLU A 259 22.00 24.41 -22.34
C GLU A 259 21.39 24.49 -23.76
N ASP A 260 20.54 23.53 -24.14
CA ASP A 260 19.90 23.45 -25.48
C ASP A 260 18.73 24.44 -25.73
N GLY A 261 18.66 25.53 -24.95
CA GLY A 261 18.03 26.79 -25.36
C GLY A 261 16.52 26.79 -25.58
N LYS A 262 15.76 27.11 -24.52
CA LYS A 262 14.49 27.87 -24.55
C LYS A 262 14.02 28.15 -23.11
N THR A 263 14.58 29.18 -22.47
CA THR A 263 14.31 29.53 -21.06
C THR A 263 13.21 30.58 -20.88
N VAL A 264 12.46 30.93 -21.92
CA VAL A 264 11.30 31.83 -21.81
C VAL A 264 10.12 31.18 -22.51
N ILE A 265 9.22 30.59 -21.72
CA ILE A 265 7.92 30.10 -22.18
C ILE A 265 6.97 31.28 -22.10
N ASN A 266 6.47 31.75 -23.24
CA ASN A 266 5.48 32.83 -23.26
C ASN A 266 4.07 32.29 -22.97
N PRO A 267 3.16 33.10 -22.40
CA PRO A 267 1.77 32.69 -22.19
C PRO A 267 1.14 32.19 -23.50
N GLY A 268 0.64 30.95 -23.52
CA GLY A 268 0.07 30.28 -24.69
C GLY A 268 1.06 29.44 -25.53
N GLU A 269 2.35 29.42 -25.20
CA GLU A 269 3.34 28.56 -25.87
C GLU A 269 3.26 27.12 -25.35
N THR A 270 2.93 26.17 -26.23
CA THR A 270 2.89 24.74 -25.90
C THR A 270 4.32 24.19 -25.77
N VAL A 271 4.67 23.74 -24.56
CA VAL A 271 5.95 23.07 -24.31
C VAL A 271 5.85 21.61 -24.75
N LYS A 272 6.73 21.21 -25.67
CA LYS A 272 6.88 19.81 -26.10
C LYS A 272 7.98 19.15 -25.28
N PHE A 273 7.64 18.19 -24.43
CA PHE A 273 8.62 17.32 -23.80
C PHE A 273 9.12 16.31 -24.85
N LYS A 274 10.40 16.36 -25.21
CA LYS A 274 11.05 15.38 -26.11
C LYS A 274 11.49 14.15 -25.34
#